data_AF-A0A496XCQ9-F1
#
_entry.id   AF-A0A496XCQ9-F1
#
_cell.length_a   1.000
_cell.length_b   1.000
_cell.length_c   1.000
_cell.angle_alpha   90.00
_cell.angle_beta   90.00
_cell.angle_gamma   90.00
#
_symmetry.space_group_name_H-M   'P 1'
#
loop_
_entity.id
_entity.type
_entity.pdbx_description
1 polymer ?
#
loop_
_entity_poly.entity_id
_entity_poly.type
_entity_poly.pdbx_seq_one_letter_code
_entity_poly.pdbx_strand_id
1 'polypeptide(L)'
;MLSEIPVSPPNSPLLTSIDQGASLHDLNTAQLLQLAEELRAYLLYSVGQSGGHFGAGLGVVELTVALHHIYNTPHDRIVWDVGHQTYPHKILTGRMQQ
;
A
#
# COMPACT_ATOMS: atom_id res chain seq x y z
N MET A 1 8.71 12.69 7.06
CA MET A 1 9.21 11.38 7.53
C MET A 1 8.67 11.16 8.94
N LEU A 2 8.06 10.01 9.22
CA LEU A 2 7.52 9.69 10.55
C LEU A 2 8.67 9.48 11.54
N SER A 3 8.57 10.11 12.72
CA SER A 3 9.56 9.97 13.81
C SER A 3 9.27 8.78 14.72
N GLU A 4 8.01 8.31 14.74
CA GLU A 4 7.52 7.24 15.62
C GLU A 4 6.55 6.34 14.85
N ILE A 5 6.42 5.09 15.30
CA ILE A 5 5.45 4.14 14.74
C ILE A 5 4.05 4.58 15.18
N PRO A 6 3.08 4.73 14.26
CA PRO A 6 1.73 5.12 14.63
C PRO A 6 1.08 4.07 15.53
N VAL A 7 0.49 4.50 16.64
CA VAL A 7 -0.27 3.65 17.58
C VAL A 7 -1.77 3.62 17.29
N SER A 8 -2.23 4.44 16.35
CA SER A 8 -3.62 4.52 15.91
C SER A 8 -3.68 4.52 14.38
N PRO A 9 -4.80 4.09 13.78
CA PRO A 9 -4.96 4.11 12.33
C PRO A 9 -4.70 5.52 11.78
N PRO A 10 -3.81 5.67 10.78
CA PRO A 10 -3.56 6.97 10.17
C PRO A 10 -4.79 7.45 9.40
N ASN A 11 -4.94 8.77 9.25
CA ASN A 11 -5.93 9.33 8.35
C ASN A 11 -5.49 9.08 6.89
N SER A 12 -6.16 8.15 6.21
CA SER A 12 -5.79 7.67 4.87
C SER A 12 -6.99 7.65 3.91
N PRO A 13 -7.58 8.81 3.58
CA PRO A 13 -8.82 8.87 2.81
C PRO A 13 -8.71 8.28 1.40
N LEU A 14 -7.56 8.45 0.73
CA LEU A 14 -7.37 7.94 -0.62
C LEU A 14 -7.16 6.43 -0.59
N LEU A 15 -6.35 5.92 0.33
CA LEU A 15 -6.17 4.49 0.55
C LEU A 15 -7.49 3.79 0.90
N THR A 16 -8.29 4.40 1.79
CA THR A 16 -9.62 3.90 2.15
C THR A 16 -10.56 3.87 0.95
N SER A 17 -10.51 4.87 0.07
CA SER A 17 -11.30 4.86 -1.16
C SER A 17 -10.88 3.71 -2.09
N ILE A 18 -9.58 3.43 -2.23
CA ILE A 18 -9.07 2.31 -3.02
C ILE A 18 -9.52 0.96 -2.44
N ASP A 19 -9.43 0.77 -1.12
CA ASP A 19 -9.89 -0.44 -0.44
C ASP A 19 -11.41 -0.68 -0.64
N GLN A 20 -12.18 0.41 -0.80
CA GLN A 20 -13.61 0.39 -1.12
C GLN A 20 -13.92 0.17 -2.62
N GLY A 21 -12.89 -0.04 -3.45
CA GLY A 21 -13.04 -0.38 -4.86
C GLY A 21 -12.86 0.78 -5.83
N ALA A 22 -12.39 1.95 -5.39
CA ALA A 22 -11.99 3.01 -6.32
C ALA A 22 -10.79 2.56 -7.17
N SER A 23 -10.77 3.00 -8.42
CA SER A 23 -9.72 2.64 -9.38
C SER A 23 -8.43 3.43 -9.11
N LEU A 24 -7.29 2.73 -9.04
CA LEU A 24 -5.98 3.38 -9.05
C LEU A 24 -5.66 4.04 -10.39
N HIS A 25 -6.26 3.59 -11.50
CA HIS A 25 -5.95 4.09 -12.85
C HIS A 25 -6.36 5.55 -13.07
N ASP A 26 -7.35 6.03 -12.30
CA ASP A 26 -7.89 7.38 -12.45
C ASP A 26 -7.11 8.43 -11.64
N LEU A 27 -6.10 8.01 -10.88
CA LEU A 27 -5.31 8.89 -10.03
C LEU A 27 -4.28 9.67 -10.86
N ASN A 28 -4.23 10.98 -10.62
CA ASN A 28 -3.14 11.81 -11.14
C ASN A 28 -1.85 11.65 -10.31
N THR A 29 -0.73 12.19 -10.80
CA THR A 29 0.59 12.07 -10.14
C THR A 29 0.60 12.54 -8.69
N ALA A 30 -0.09 13.64 -8.35
CA ALA A 30 -0.13 14.14 -6.98
C ALA A 30 -0.91 13.17 -6.06
N GLN A 31 -1.99 12.59 -6.57
CA GLN A 31 -2.75 11.56 -5.86
C GLN A 31 -1.96 10.26 -5.70
N LEU A 32 -1.13 9.87 -6.68
CA LEU A 32 -0.25 8.72 -6.55
C LEU A 32 0.80 8.90 -5.45
N LEU A 33 1.38 10.10 -5.34
CA LEU A 33 2.31 10.44 -4.26
C LEU A 33 1.60 10.42 -2.90
N GLN A 34 0.39 10.98 -2.82
CA GLN A 34 -0.44 10.92 -1.62
C GLN A 34 -0.76 9.47 -1.23
N LEU A 35 -1.15 8.63 -2.19
CA LEU A 35 -1.46 7.23 -1.95
C LEU A 35 -0.25 6.47 -1.41
N ALA A 36 0.95 6.74 -1.94
CA ALA A 36 2.19 6.14 -1.45
C ALA A 36 2.46 6.52 0.03
N GLU A 37 2.27 7.79 0.40
CA GLU A 37 2.42 8.24 1.78
C GLU A 37 1.39 7.62 2.72
N GLU A 38 0.12 7.58 2.31
CA GLU A 38 -0.95 6.96 3.10
C GLU A 38 -0.72 5.45 3.27
N LEU A 39 -0.31 4.75 2.21
CA LEU A 39 0.01 3.33 2.23
C LEU A 39 1.21 3.04 3.14
N ARG A 40 2.24 3.88 3.11
CA ARG A 40 3.41 3.79 4.00
C ARG A 40 3.01 3.98 5.46
N ALA A 41 2.20 4.99 5.77
CA ALA A 41 1.73 5.24 7.13
C ALA A 41 0.89 4.06 7.64
N TYR A 42 -0.01 3.52 6.81
CA TYR A 42 -0.84 2.37 7.17
C TYR A 42 -0.01 1.09 7.36
N LEU A 43 0.99 0.86 6.51
CA LEU A 43 1.91 -0.26 6.65
C LEU A 43 2.66 -0.21 7.99
N LEU A 44 3.15 0.96 8.38
CA LEU A 44 3.83 1.14 9.67
C LEU A 44 2.89 0.89 10.86
N TYR A 45 1.66 1.39 10.79
CA TYR A 45 0.64 1.12 11.80
C TYR A 45 0.32 -0.38 11.92
N SER A 46 -0.06 -1.02 10.81
CA SER A 46 -0.52 -2.42 10.79
C SER A 46 0.55 -3.41 11.21
N VAL A 47 1.78 -3.26 10.70
CA VAL A 47 2.90 -4.16 11.04
C VAL A 47 3.48 -3.84 12.41
N GLY A 48 3.44 -2.57 12.84
CA GLY A 48 3.83 -2.15 14.19
C GLY A 48 3.05 -2.85 15.30
N GLN A 49 1.80 -3.24 15.03
CA GLN A 49 0.94 -3.94 15.99
C GLN A 49 1.23 -5.45 16.09
N SER A 50 1.71 -6.08 15.01
CA SER A 50 1.87 -7.54 14.91
C SER A 50 3.32 -8.02 15.07
N GLY A 51 4.30 -7.15 14.82
CA GLY A 51 5.71 -7.54 14.68
C GLY A 51 5.97 -8.31 13.38
N GLY A 52 7.10 -8.06 12.69
CA GLY A 52 7.40 -8.73 11.41
C GLY A 52 8.42 -8.02 10.52
N HIS A 53 8.56 -8.48 9.28
CA HIS A 53 9.51 -7.96 8.26
C HIS A 53 9.06 -6.60 7.70
N PHE A 54 9.22 -5.52 8.48
CA PHE A 54 8.80 -4.16 8.11
C PHE A 54 9.60 -3.57 6.93
N GLY A 55 10.91 -3.82 6.89
CA GLY A 55 11.81 -3.13 5.96
C GLY A 55 11.54 -3.47 4.49
N ALA A 56 11.20 -4.72 4.20
CA ALA A 56 11.04 -5.16 2.81
C ALA A 56 9.78 -4.61 2.15
N GLY A 57 8.65 -4.53 2.89
CA GLY A 57 7.43 -3.90 2.39
C GLY A 57 7.58 -2.39 2.18
N LEU A 58 8.28 -1.70 3.10
CA LEU A 58 8.51 -0.25 2.99
C LEU A 58 9.33 0.14 1.75
N GLY A 59 10.28 -0.72 1.34
CA GLY A 59 11.13 -0.48 0.17
C GLY A 59 10.42 -0.61 -1.18
N VAL A 60 9.19 -1.13 -1.22
CA VAL A 60 8.46 -1.37 -2.47
C VAL A 60 7.11 -0.64 -2.55
N VAL A 61 6.84 0.32 -1.66
CA VAL A 61 5.57 1.07 -1.64
C VAL A 61 5.31 1.76 -2.99
N GLU A 62 6.24 2.61 -3.44
CA GLU A 62 6.10 3.34 -4.71
C GLU A 62 6.05 2.40 -5.92
N LEU A 63 6.89 1.36 -5.92
CA LEU A 63 6.89 0.34 -6.97
C LEU A 63 5.52 -0.33 -7.08
N THR A 64 4.94 -0.71 -5.94
CA THR A 64 3.64 -1.38 -5.89
C THR A 64 2.53 -0.46 -6.41
N VAL A 65 2.51 0.80 -5.97
CA VAL A 65 1.55 1.81 -6.46
C VAL A 65 1.69 2.00 -7.97
N ALA A 66 2.92 2.15 -8.49
CA ALA A 66 3.16 2.33 -9.91
C ALA A 66 2.72 1.11 -10.74
N LEU A 67 3.00 -0.11 -10.27
CA LEU A 67 2.58 -1.33 -10.94
C LEU A 67 1.06 -1.43 -11.02
N HIS A 68 0.34 -1.19 -9.91
CA HIS A 68 -1.13 -1.26 -9.90
C HIS A 68 -1.80 -0.07 -10.60
N HIS A 69 -1.10 1.05 -10.78
CA HIS A 69 -1.59 2.17 -11.59
C HIS A 69 -1.45 1.91 -13.10
N ILE A 70 -0.40 1.19 -13.53
CA ILE A 70 -0.10 0.99 -14.96
C ILE A 70 -0.69 -0.33 -15.49
N TYR A 71 -0.66 -1.40 -14.71
CA TYR A 71 -1.16 -2.72 -15.11
C TYR A 71 -2.61 -2.94 -14.71
N ASN A 72 -3.38 -3.56 -15.60
CA ASN A 72 -4.78 -3.87 -15.38
C ASN A 72 -4.93 -5.18 -14.60
N THR A 73 -4.61 -5.17 -13.30
CA THR A 73 -4.78 -6.35 -12.44
C THR A 73 -6.27 -6.59 -12.13
N PRO A 74 -6.79 -7.83 -12.14
CA PRO A 74 -6.05 -9.10 -12.17
C PRO A 74 -5.84 -9.71 -13.57
N HIS A 75 -6.24 -9.03 -14.65
CA HIS A 75 -6.01 -9.51 -16.02
C HIS A 75 -4.50 -9.63 -16.27
N ASP A 76 -3.77 -8.54 -16.02
CA ASP A 76 -2.32 -8.54 -16.00
C ASP A 76 -1.83 -9.17 -14.71
N ARG A 77 -0.80 -10.02 -14.82
CA ARG A 77 -0.27 -10.80 -13.70
C ARG A 77 0.99 -10.16 -13.15
N ILE A 78 0.94 -9.78 -11.87
CA ILE A 78 2.12 -9.36 -11.11
C ILE A 78 2.57 -10.54 -10.25
N VAL A 79 3.84 -10.91 -10.39
CA VAL A 79 4.48 -11.95 -9.58
C VAL A 79 5.53 -11.31 -8.69
N TRP A 80 5.42 -11.53 -7.39
CA TRP A 80 6.41 -11.12 -6.41
C TRP A 80 7.24 -12.33 -6.01
N ASP A 81 8.54 -12.28 -6.26
CA ASP A 81 9.47 -13.34 -5.83
C ASP A 81 9.58 -13.38 -4.30
N VAL A 82 9.57 -14.58 -3.71
CA VAL A 82 9.45 -14.88 -2.26
C VAL A 82 8.13 -14.39 -1.63
N GLY A 83 7.86 -13.09 -1.68
CA GLY A 83 6.61 -12.48 -1.25
C GLY A 83 6.64 -11.75 0.09
N HIS A 84 7.75 -11.70 0.80
CA HIS A 84 7.84 -10.98 2.09
C HIS A 84 7.63 -9.45 1.97
N GLN A 85 7.81 -8.91 0.77
CA GLN A 85 7.64 -7.51 0.41
C GLN A 85 6.20 -7.17 -0.04
N THR A 86 5.29 -8.14 -0.04
CA THR A 86 3.95 -8.00 -0.66
C THR A 86 2.90 -7.30 0.20
N TYR A 87 3.25 -6.78 1.37
CA TYR A 87 2.27 -6.11 2.22
C TYR A 87 1.56 -4.94 1.51
N PRO A 88 2.28 -4.00 0.85
CA PRO A 88 1.63 -2.97 0.03
C PRO A 88 0.68 -3.56 -1.02
N HIS A 89 1.08 -4.65 -1.68
CA HIS A 89 0.28 -5.30 -2.71
C HIS A 89 -1.02 -5.89 -2.11
N LYS A 90 -0.93 -6.55 -0.95
CA LYS A 90 -2.10 -7.08 -0.25
C LYS A 90 -3.09 -5.97 0.10
N ILE A 91 -2.58 -4.87 0.66
CA ILE A 91 -3.41 -3.71 1.04
C ILE A 91 -4.15 -3.14 -0.18
N LEU A 92 -3.46 -2.88 -1.29
CA LEU A 92 -4.07 -2.33 -2.52
C LEU A 92 -5.01 -3.29 -3.25
N THR A 93 -5.09 -4.56 -2.83
CA THR A 93 -5.93 -5.59 -3.46
C THR A 93 -7.04 -6.09 -2.53
N GLY A 94 -7.58 -5.19 -1.70
CA GLY A 94 -8.75 -5.45 -0.85
C GLY A 94 -8.48 -6.32 0.36
N ARG A 95 -7.21 -6.44 0.77
CA ARG A 95 -6.80 -7.20 1.97
C ARG A 95 -6.21 -6.28 3.03
N MET A 96 -6.68 -5.03 3.10
CA MET A 96 -6.25 -4.05 4.08
C MET A 96 -6.58 -4.48 5.53
N GLN A 97 -7.69 -5.21 5.72
CA GLN A 97 -8.21 -5.65 7.04
C GLN A 97 -7.99 -7.14 7.34
N GLN A 98 -7.25 -7.88 6.50
CA GLN A 98 -6.93 -9.30 6.70
C GLN A 98 -5.56 -9.48 7.35
#